data_AF-A0A378LCW0-F1
#
_entry.id   AF-A0A378LCW0-F1
#
_cell.length_a   1.000
_cell.length_b   1.000
_cell.length_c   1.000
_cell.angle_alpha   90.00
_cell.angle_beta   90.00
_cell.angle_gamma   90.00
#
_symmetry.space_group_name_H-M   'P 1'
#
loop_
_entity.id
_entity.type
_entity.pdbx_description
1 polymer ?
#
loop_
_entity_poly.entity_id
_entity_poly.type
_entity_poly.pdbx_seq_one_letter_code
_entity_poly.pdbx_strand_id
1 'polypeptide(L)'
;MIPRRSVIDAIDRDTPVLNKLSPTAQKNISDRMEQWFADTEKYIYPNNTGTNSHLATQFLASFGLKNASEVFHFLKTVGGKATLTMIAREIMKEESRIESIRERNAEEMLKQQRHLVFLLMGIIAERQELAKNVDQLIRLEIDKHLVKHPEYNIETVSERVPIQILEDMIAHYVETIKVLDEKLDELEYQLKQVEEELAIIEEEERRMEVYHEELRTHIDILDTYLQLPIPDRSQGLQENPTVFSEQRIPVLEEDLERYKKQEELYKNTVSDNIQTQEVEKRRLSRHIRVTEHELNLHKDQLKLRTRTPEEFIRKALEKTRAQIQDYQPIPGQLDPELEGLKLREKGLVHALGVMSSNSILLNEKLERVFILSQARFSIKPEDAKRLIQRGERSYALIPKGKEPNDLTEDEWVQAELEFEQVKKSIQTPRFNKLDKIEEKKQRFSQRKAEPEHLKELLQTQQLELQGAKKEMGETLRQIRARKTLLLHQSTRYSHTSTPKPETIQSKSQMVEQFESLILKAPKKEEIEKIRDMVDHSSISPENKGELNKLIEQVAPEKVMGSQQRLRFFKEVKHLISETSPSSHVDSTVQKKD
;
A
#
# COMPACT_ATOMS: atom_id res chain seq x y z
N MET A 1 13.28 -30.60 -16.34
CA MET A 1 13.01 -30.35 -17.78
C MET A 1 12.50 -28.93 -17.90
N ILE A 2 13.36 -28.02 -18.38
CA ILE A 2 13.06 -26.60 -18.60
C ILE A 2 13.29 -26.39 -20.11
N PRO A 3 12.31 -25.91 -20.90
CA PRO A 3 12.51 -25.78 -22.32
C PRO A 3 13.38 -24.56 -22.65
N ARG A 4 14.23 -24.77 -23.65
CA ARG A 4 15.23 -23.86 -24.21
C ARG A 4 14.60 -22.79 -25.09
N ARG A 5 15.19 -21.59 -25.03
CA ARG A 5 15.51 -20.64 -26.12
C ARG A 5 14.66 -20.67 -27.40
N SER A 6 14.03 -19.53 -27.69
CA SER A 6 13.92 -18.92 -29.02
C SER A 6 14.44 -17.48 -28.88
N VAL A 7 15.72 -17.20 -29.15
CA VAL A 7 16.21 -16.76 -30.47
C VAL A 7 15.21 -15.78 -31.11
N ILE A 8 15.27 -14.52 -30.68
CA ILE A 8 14.74 -13.41 -31.46
C ILE A 8 15.85 -13.05 -32.44
N ASP A 9 15.54 -13.20 -33.72
CA ASP A 9 16.42 -12.88 -34.83
C ASP A 9 16.89 -11.41 -34.76
N ALA A 10 18.21 -11.26 -34.82
CA ALA A 10 18.88 -10.00 -34.97
C ALA A 10 18.83 -9.59 -36.44
N ILE A 11 17.79 -8.85 -36.86
CA ILE A 11 17.81 -8.13 -38.14
C ILE A 11 17.25 -6.71 -37.92
N ASP A 12 18.09 -5.72 -38.23
CA ASP A 12 17.86 -4.28 -38.38
C ASP A 12 17.40 -3.45 -37.17
N ARG A 13 18.34 -3.24 -36.22
CA ARG A 13 18.30 -2.13 -35.26
C ARG A 13 19.42 -1.11 -35.50
N ASP A 14 19.50 -0.52 -36.69
CA ASP A 14 20.57 0.46 -36.99
C ASP A 14 20.12 1.66 -37.84
N THR A 15 18.92 2.20 -37.59
CA THR A 15 18.60 3.56 -38.04
C THR A 15 18.29 4.49 -36.86
N PRO A 16 19.21 5.41 -36.49
CA PRO A 16 18.92 6.39 -35.46
C PRO A 16 17.76 7.30 -35.90
N VAL A 17 16.79 7.46 -35.00
CA VAL A 17 15.53 8.25 -35.12
C VAL A 17 15.75 9.66 -35.68
N LEU A 18 16.96 10.22 -35.54
CA LEU A 18 17.36 11.53 -36.06
C LEU A 18 17.23 11.69 -37.59
N ASN A 19 17.25 10.59 -38.36
CA ASN A 19 17.25 10.64 -39.82
C ASN A 19 15.87 10.90 -40.46
N LYS A 20 14.78 10.94 -39.67
CA LYS A 20 13.40 11.11 -40.16
C LYS A 20 12.70 12.40 -39.71
N LEU A 21 13.40 13.32 -39.02
CA LEU A 21 12.79 14.54 -38.48
C LEU A 21 12.54 15.59 -39.57
N SER A 22 11.31 16.13 -39.62
CA SER A 22 10.96 17.24 -40.52
C SER A 22 11.75 18.52 -40.17
N PRO A 23 11.96 19.45 -41.13
CA PRO A 23 12.71 20.69 -40.89
C PRO A 23 12.14 21.52 -39.73
N THR A 24 10.81 21.50 -39.55
CA THR A 24 10.10 22.20 -38.47
C THR A 24 10.35 21.54 -37.11
N ALA A 25 10.43 20.20 -37.07
CA ALA A 25 10.76 19.46 -35.86
C ALA A 25 12.23 19.67 -35.47
N GLN A 26 13.14 19.70 -36.45
CA GLN A 26 14.55 20.02 -36.22
C GLN A 26 14.71 21.44 -35.65
N LYS A 27 13.97 22.42 -36.17
CA LYS A 27 13.98 23.79 -35.65
C LYS A 27 13.48 23.86 -34.21
N ASN A 28 12.33 23.25 -33.88
CA ASN A 28 11.79 23.24 -32.51
C ASN A 28 12.71 22.56 -31.50
N ILE A 29 13.41 21.49 -31.92
CA ILE A 29 14.39 20.81 -31.06
C ILE A 29 15.64 21.67 -30.91
N SER A 30 16.09 22.34 -31.96
CA SER A 30 17.20 23.30 -31.90
C SER A 30 16.90 24.43 -30.92
N ASP A 31 15.70 25.02 -30.99
CA ASP A 31 15.29 26.10 -30.09
C ASP A 31 15.24 25.63 -28.61
N ARG A 32 14.78 24.40 -28.36
CA ARG A 32 14.81 23.80 -27.01
C ARG A 32 16.22 23.46 -26.54
N MET A 33 17.09 23.00 -27.43
CA MET A 33 18.49 22.70 -27.13
C MET A 33 19.25 23.98 -26.81
N GLU A 34 19.03 25.06 -27.56
CA GLU A 34 19.60 26.38 -27.24
C GLU A 34 19.16 26.86 -25.87
N GLN A 35 17.88 26.71 -25.54
CA GLN A 35 17.38 27.06 -24.21
C GLN A 35 18.05 26.20 -23.12
N TRP A 36 18.21 24.90 -23.36
CA TRP A 36 18.85 23.99 -22.40
C TRP A 36 20.34 24.29 -22.19
N PHE A 37 21.09 24.58 -23.27
CA PHE A 37 22.49 24.99 -23.19
C PHE A 37 22.65 26.33 -22.47
N ALA A 38 21.76 27.29 -22.74
CA ALA A 38 21.75 28.57 -22.04
C ALA A 38 21.46 28.42 -20.54
N ASP A 39 20.52 27.56 -20.16
CA ASP A 39 20.19 27.29 -18.76
C ASP A 39 21.32 26.56 -18.04
N THR A 40 22.03 25.67 -18.74
CA THR A 40 23.21 24.97 -18.21
C THR A 40 24.38 25.94 -17.98
N GLU A 41 24.63 26.86 -18.91
CA GLU A 41 25.67 27.90 -18.74
C GLU A 41 25.32 28.85 -17.57
N LYS A 42 24.05 29.21 -17.40
CA LYS A 42 23.59 30.01 -16.23
C LYS A 42 23.75 29.26 -14.92
N TYR A 43 23.55 27.94 -14.92
CA TYR A 43 23.76 27.12 -13.74
C TYR A 43 25.24 27.09 -13.31
N ILE A 44 26.15 27.04 -14.29
CA ILE A 44 27.61 27.03 -14.03
C ILE A 44 28.11 28.45 -13.68
N TYR A 45 27.57 29.50 -14.31
CA TYR A 45 27.94 30.89 -14.10
C TYR A 45 26.70 31.79 -13.85
N PRO A 46 26.19 31.84 -12.61
CA PRO A 46 24.90 32.48 -12.27
C PRO A 46 24.84 34.00 -12.47
N ASN A 47 25.97 34.68 -12.63
CA ASN A 47 26.04 36.14 -12.83
C ASN A 47 26.01 36.57 -14.31
N ASN A 48 25.89 35.63 -15.26
CA ASN A 48 25.96 35.93 -16.69
C ASN A 48 24.59 36.39 -17.21
N THR A 49 24.45 37.69 -17.55
CA THR A 49 23.19 38.31 -17.99
C THR A 49 22.99 38.29 -19.52
N GLY A 50 23.78 37.48 -20.23
CA GLY A 50 23.69 37.35 -21.69
C GLY A 50 22.34 36.82 -22.19
N THR A 51 22.01 37.11 -23.44
CA THR A 51 20.84 36.53 -24.12
C THR A 51 20.98 35.02 -24.25
N ASN A 52 19.88 34.26 -24.18
CA ASN A 52 19.90 32.79 -24.25
C ASN A 52 20.71 32.25 -25.45
N SER A 53 20.60 32.86 -26.63
CA SER A 53 21.38 32.46 -27.81
C SER A 53 22.90 32.65 -27.64
N HIS A 54 23.33 33.72 -26.96
CA HIS A 54 24.75 33.98 -26.67
C HIS A 54 25.28 33.00 -25.62
N LEU A 55 24.51 32.70 -24.58
CA LEU A 55 24.88 31.76 -23.52
C LEU A 55 24.95 30.32 -24.04
N ALA A 56 24.00 29.92 -24.89
CA ALA A 56 24.05 28.64 -25.58
C ALA A 56 25.30 28.52 -26.46
N THR A 57 25.65 29.59 -27.18
CA THR A 57 26.86 29.64 -28.02
C THR A 57 28.13 29.58 -27.18
N GLN A 58 28.15 30.25 -26.03
CA GLN A 58 29.29 30.24 -25.09
C GLN A 58 29.54 28.84 -24.52
N PHE A 59 28.47 28.15 -24.10
CA PHE A 59 28.54 26.75 -23.68
C PHE A 59 29.03 25.83 -24.80
N LEU A 60 28.43 25.94 -25.99
CA LEU A 60 28.80 25.12 -27.14
C LEU A 60 30.23 25.37 -27.64
N ALA A 61 30.72 26.60 -27.53
CA ALA A 61 32.08 26.97 -27.92
C ALA A 61 33.15 26.24 -27.10
N SER A 62 32.85 25.88 -25.85
CA SER A 62 33.75 25.06 -25.01
C SER A 62 33.99 23.65 -25.59
N PHE A 63 33.08 23.19 -26.45
CA PHE A 63 33.16 21.92 -27.17
C PHE A 63 33.50 22.11 -28.67
N GLY A 64 33.87 23.33 -29.09
CA GLY A 64 34.21 23.65 -30.48
C GLY A 64 33.01 23.74 -31.42
N LEU A 65 31.78 23.84 -30.90
CA LEU A 65 30.55 23.95 -31.69
C LEU A 65 30.01 25.38 -31.63
N LYS A 66 29.48 25.88 -32.75
CA LYS A 66 29.05 27.28 -32.89
C LYS A 66 27.56 27.49 -32.65
N ASN A 67 26.73 26.46 -32.83
CA ASN A 67 25.27 26.56 -32.68
C ASN A 67 24.63 25.17 -32.47
N ALA A 68 23.38 25.15 -32.03
CA ALA A 68 22.63 23.90 -31.79
C ALA A 68 22.37 23.10 -33.08
N SER A 69 22.41 23.73 -34.26
CA SER A 69 22.31 23.03 -35.55
C SER A 69 23.57 22.21 -35.87
N GLU A 70 24.75 22.67 -35.46
CA GLU A 70 26.01 21.91 -35.57
C GLU A 70 26.02 20.68 -34.63
N VAL A 71 25.35 20.76 -33.48
CA VAL A 71 25.13 19.59 -32.60
C VAL A 71 24.34 18.50 -33.34
N PHE A 72 23.29 18.88 -34.06
CA PHE A 72 22.52 17.93 -34.89
C PHE A 72 23.37 17.30 -35.99
N HIS A 73 24.23 18.09 -36.64
CA HIS A 73 25.15 17.58 -37.64
C HIS A 73 26.16 16.60 -37.02
N PHE A 74 26.72 16.94 -35.86
CA PHE A 74 27.63 16.08 -35.11
C PHE A 74 26.95 14.76 -34.72
N LEU A 75 25.74 14.78 -34.17
CA LEU A 75 24.98 13.59 -33.77
C LEU A 75 24.64 12.66 -34.95
N LYS A 76 24.64 13.15 -36.19
CA LYS A 76 24.49 12.36 -37.42
C LYS A 76 25.80 11.72 -37.90
N THR A 77 26.96 12.23 -37.47
CA THR A 77 28.27 11.66 -37.82
C THR A 77 28.50 10.33 -37.12
N VAL A 78 29.48 9.56 -37.61
CA VAL A 78 29.89 8.29 -37.00
C VAL A 78 30.36 8.48 -35.55
N GLY A 79 31.05 9.58 -35.26
CA GLY A 79 31.44 9.96 -33.90
C GLY A 79 30.25 10.28 -32.99
N GLY A 80 29.30 11.08 -33.47
CA GLY A 80 28.10 11.41 -32.69
C GLY A 80 27.18 10.22 -32.45
N LYS A 81 27.06 9.30 -33.41
CA LYS A 81 26.37 8.02 -33.20
C LYS A 81 27.06 7.18 -32.12
N ALA A 82 28.39 7.10 -32.13
CA ALA A 82 29.14 6.40 -31.08
C ALA A 82 28.94 7.04 -29.70
N THR A 83 28.91 8.37 -29.60
CA THR A 83 28.60 9.08 -28.34
C THR A 83 27.17 8.83 -27.87
N LEU A 84 26.18 8.81 -28.78
CA LEU A 84 24.80 8.44 -28.45
C LEU A 84 24.72 6.99 -27.94
N THR A 85 25.43 6.05 -28.56
CA THR A 85 25.50 4.67 -28.10
C THR A 85 26.16 4.57 -26.72
N MET A 86 27.19 5.38 -26.45
CA MET A 86 27.84 5.46 -25.13
C MET A 86 26.89 5.99 -24.06
N ILE A 87 26.15 7.06 -24.34
CA ILE A 87 25.12 7.61 -23.45
C ILE A 87 24.02 6.58 -23.20
N ALA A 88 23.54 5.91 -24.25
CA ALA A 88 22.53 4.86 -24.12
C ALA A 88 23.02 3.69 -23.26
N ARG A 89 24.29 3.27 -23.41
CA ARG A 89 24.90 2.27 -22.53
C ARG A 89 24.98 2.72 -21.08
N GLU A 90 25.32 3.99 -20.83
CA GLU A 90 25.43 4.49 -19.46
C GLU A 90 24.04 4.64 -18.80
N ILE A 91 23.01 5.03 -19.57
CA ILE A 91 21.61 5.01 -19.10
C ILE A 91 21.19 3.58 -18.77
N MET A 92 21.44 2.61 -19.66
CA MET A 92 21.13 1.19 -19.39
C MET A 92 21.86 0.65 -18.17
N LYS A 93 23.10 1.09 -17.95
CA LYS A 93 23.90 0.71 -16.79
C LYS A 93 23.33 1.30 -15.49
N GLU A 94 22.84 2.55 -15.52
CA GLU A 94 22.19 3.15 -14.35
C GLU A 94 20.81 2.53 -14.10
N GLU A 95 20.03 2.23 -15.13
CA GLU A 95 18.77 1.49 -15.01
C GLU A 95 19.00 0.10 -14.40
N SER A 96 20.02 -0.62 -14.87
CA SER A 96 20.42 -1.91 -14.30
C SER A 96 20.91 -1.78 -12.84
N ARG A 97 21.54 -0.66 -12.47
CA ARG A 97 21.94 -0.37 -11.10
C ARG A 97 20.73 -0.11 -10.20
N ILE A 98 19.75 0.64 -10.68
CA ILE A 98 18.48 0.89 -9.98
C ILE A 98 17.72 -0.42 -9.78
N GLU A 99 17.63 -1.25 -10.81
CA GLU A 99 16.96 -2.55 -10.71
C GLU A 99 17.69 -3.49 -9.73
N SER A 100 19.03 -3.51 -9.75
CA SER A 100 19.83 -4.26 -8.75
C SER A 100 19.61 -3.77 -7.32
N ILE A 101 19.36 -2.47 -7.11
CA ILE A 101 19.00 -1.94 -5.79
C ILE A 101 17.61 -2.42 -5.38
N ARG A 102 16.63 -2.43 -6.29
CA ARG A 102 15.28 -2.97 -6.03
C ARG A 102 15.33 -4.45 -5.68
N GLU A 103 16.08 -5.25 -6.45
CA GLU A 103 16.26 -6.68 -6.18
C GLU A 103 16.94 -6.91 -4.82
N ARG A 104 17.98 -6.13 -4.46
CA ARG A 104 18.59 -6.21 -3.13
C ARG A 104 17.62 -5.87 -2.02
N ASN A 105 16.82 -4.82 -2.17
CA ASN A 105 15.83 -4.44 -1.16
C ASN A 105 14.77 -5.55 -0.99
N ALA A 106 14.32 -6.17 -2.09
CA ALA A 106 13.40 -7.30 -2.05
C ALA A 106 14.04 -8.55 -1.40
N GLU A 107 15.31 -8.84 -1.71
CA GLU A 107 16.07 -9.92 -1.06
C GLU A 107 16.30 -9.66 0.43
N GLU A 108 16.57 -8.42 0.84
CA GLU A 108 16.72 -8.04 2.24
C GLU A 108 15.39 -8.20 3.01
N MET A 109 14.26 -7.79 2.42
CA MET A 109 12.93 -8.06 2.98
C MET A 109 12.67 -9.56 3.16
N LEU A 110 12.96 -10.36 2.13
CA LEU A 110 12.83 -11.82 2.20
C LEU A 110 13.79 -12.43 3.23
N LYS A 111 14.98 -11.87 3.41
CA LYS A 111 15.96 -12.31 4.40
C LYS A 111 15.49 -11.98 5.81
N GLN A 112 14.91 -10.81 6.04
CA GLN A 112 14.29 -10.43 7.32
C GLN A 112 13.10 -11.33 7.64
N GLN A 113 12.22 -11.57 6.68
CA GLN A 113 11.07 -12.47 6.84
C GLN A 113 11.51 -13.91 7.11
N ARG A 114 12.51 -14.42 6.38
CA ARG A 114 13.09 -15.75 6.62
C ARG A 114 13.81 -15.84 7.97
N HIS A 115 14.49 -14.78 8.40
CA HIS A 115 15.14 -14.73 9.71
C HIS A 115 14.10 -14.73 10.83
N LEU A 116 13.00 -13.99 10.68
CA LEU A 116 11.87 -14.02 11.61
C LEU A 116 11.25 -15.41 11.67
N VAL A 117 10.95 -16.03 10.52
CA VAL A 117 10.42 -17.41 10.47
C VAL A 117 11.41 -18.42 11.06
N PHE A 118 12.72 -18.25 10.82
CA PHE A 118 13.76 -19.08 11.42
C PHE A 118 13.85 -18.92 12.94
N LEU A 119 13.77 -17.69 13.46
CA LEU A 119 13.72 -17.43 14.89
C LEU A 119 12.45 -18.02 15.53
N LEU A 120 11.29 -17.83 14.90
CA LEU A 120 10.02 -18.42 15.35
C LEU A 120 10.07 -19.96 15.32
N MET A 121 10.63 -20.56 14.27
CA MET A 121 10.82 -22.01 14.17
C MET A 121 11.82 -22.53 15.20
N GLY A 122 12.93 -21.81 15.44
CA GLY A 122 13.91 -22.14 16.49
C GLY A 122 13.24 -22.12 17.87
N ILE A 123 12.46 -21.09 18.16
CA ILE A 123 11.68 -20.96 19.40
C ILE A 123 10.65 -22.09 19.52
N ILE A 124 9.95 -22.48 18.44
CA ILE A 124 8.95 -23.56 18.47
C ILE A 124 9.62 -24.94 18.62
N ALA A 125 10.71 -25.20 17.91
CA ALA A 125 11.43 -26.47 17.95
C ALA A 125 12.10 -26.70 19.32
N GLU A 126 12.78 -25.68 19.86
CA GLU A 126 13.37 -25.73 21.18
C GLU A 126 12.29 -25.82 22.26
N ARG A 127 11.16 -25.10 22.14
CA ARG A 127 9.99 -25.28 23.03
C ARG A 127 9.47 -26.72 23.05
N GLN A 128 9.42 -27.39 21.91
CA GLN A 128 8.91 -28.77 21.83
C GLN A 128 9.90 -29.82 22.34
N GLU A 129 11.20 -29.62 22.13
CA GLU A 129 12.25 -30.53 22.61
C GLU A 129 12.49 -30.36 24.12
N LEU A 130 12.56 -29.11 24.60
CA LEU A 130 12.72 -28.80 26.02
C LEU A 130 11.47 -29.13 26.84
N ALA A 131 10.25 -28.93 26.32
CA ALA A 131 9.04 -29.37 27.01
C ALA A 131 9.00 -30.90 27.17
N LYS A 132 9.44 -31.66 26.16
CA LYS A 132 9.57 -33.12 26.25
C LYS A 132 10.63 -33.54 27.27
N ASN A 133 11.78 -32.86 27.30
CA ASN A 133 12.85 -33.14 28.25
C ASN A 133 12.45 -32.78 29.69
N VAL A 134 11.71 -31.69 29.88
CA VAL A 134 11.19 -31.28 31.20
C VAL A 134 10.08 -32.22 31.66
N ASP A 135 9.16 -32.64 30.80
CA ASP A 135 8.15 -33.65 31.14
C ASP A 135 8.79 -35.01 31.49
N GLN A 136 9.88 -35.39 30.81
CA GLN A 136 10.66 -36.58 31.14
C GLN A 136 11.41 -36.43 32.47
N LEU A 137 12.05 -35.29 32.73
CA LEU A 137 12.72 -35.02 34.00
C LEU A 137 11.74 -34.99 35.17
N ILE A 138 10.54 -34.43 34.98
CA ILE A 138 9.49 -34.40 36.00
C ILE A 138 8.99 -35.81 36.30
N ARG A 139 8.78 -36.66 35.27
CA ARG A 139 8.45 -38.08 35.48
C ARG A 139 9.54 -38.81 36.24
N LEU A 140 10.81 -38.59 35.89
CA LEU A 140 11.95 -39.19 36.60
C LEU A 140 12.07 -38.68 38.04
N GLU A 141 11.78 -37.42 38.31
CA GLU A 141 11.80 -36.84 39.66
C GLU A 141 10.61 -37.39 40.49
N ILE A 142 9.40 -37.46 39.92
CA ILE A 142 8.23 -38.10 40.55
C ILE A 142 8.52 -39.58 40.87
N ASP A 143 9.09 -40.33 39.93
CA ASP A 143 9.46 -41.74 40.12
C ASP A 143 10.57 -41.90 41.18
N LYS A 144 11.54 -40.98 41.22
CA LYS A 144 12.62 -40.98 42.22
C LYS A 144 12.11 -40.66 43.63
N HIS A 145 11.11 -39.78 43.76
CA HIS A 145 10.44 -39.46 45.03
C HIS A 145 9.47 -40.57 45.47
N LEU A 146 8.96 -41.38 44.54
CA LEU A 146 8.17 -42.57 44.84
C LEU A 146 9.03 -43.76 45.30
N VAL A 147 10.32 -43.82 44.93
CA VAL A 147 11.20 -45.00 45.15
C VAL A 147 12.12 -44.89 46.39
N LYS A 148 12.28 -43.74 47.05
CA LYS A 148 13.22 -43.63 48.19
C LYS A 148 12.59 -43.90 49.56
N HIS A 149 12.79 -45.13 50.06
CA HIS A 149 13.07 -45.42 51.47
C HIS A 149 14.58 -45.76 51.64
N PRO A 150 15.13 -45.63 52.87
CA PRO A 150 16.38 -44.94 53.13
C PRO A 150 17.59 -45.82 52.88
N GLU A 151 18.64 -45.27 52.27
CA GLU A 151 20.00 -45.63 52.59
C GLU A 151 20.97 -44.61 51.99
N TYR A 152 21.80 -44.08 52.88
CA TYR A 152 23.05 -43.34 52.69
C TYR A 152 23.06 -42.02 51.88
N ASN A 153 23.46 -40.99 52.62
CA ASN A 153 24.08 -39.76 52.15
C ASN A 153 25.07 -40.03 51.01
N ILE A 154 24.91 -39.32 49.89
CA ILE A 154 25.93 -38.49 49.22
C ILE A 154 25.23 -37.78 48.04
N GLU A 155 25.60 -36.51 47.86
CA GLU A 155 25.35 -35.64 46.70
C GLU A 155 24.00 -34.91 46.56
N THR A 156 24.03 -33.70 47.11
CA THR A 156 23.27 -32.46 46.83
C THR A 156 23.30 -31.99 45.36
N VAL A 157 23.49 -32.87 44.38
CA VAL A 157 23.68 -32.51 42.96
C VAL A 157 22.37 -32.64 42.15
N SER A 158 21.43 -33.49 42.57
CA SER A 158 20.21 -33.77 41.79
C SER A 158 19.16 -32.65 41.80
N GLU A 159 19.02 -31.88 42.88
CA GLU A 159 18.04 -30.78 42.95
C GLU A 159 18.47 -29.55 42.14
N ARG A 160 19.76 -29.43 41.80
CA ARG A 160 20.29 -28.28 41.05
C ARG A 160 19.96 -28.33 39.55
N VAL A 161 19.84 -29.52 38.96
CA VAL A 161 19.66 -29.69 37.51
C VAL A 161 18.33 -29.10 37.00
N PRO A 162 17.17 -29.31 37.65
CA PRO A 162 15.91 -28.71 37.21
C PRO A 162 15.84 -27.20 37.41
N ILE A 163 16.48 -26.67 38.46
CA ILE A 163 16.53 -25.22 38.74
C ILE A 163 17.44 -24.51 37.72
N GLN A 164 18.57 -25.12 37.36
CA GLN A 164 19.48 -24.59 36.35
C GLN A 164 18.82 -24.49 34.96
N ILE A 165 18.07 -25.53 34.55
CA ILE A 165 17.31 -25.51 33.29
C ILE A 165 16.27 -24.38 33.29
N LEU A 166 15.56 -24.16 34.40
CA LEU A 166 14.61 -23.05 34.51
C LEU A 166 15.30 -21.67 34.51
N GLU A 167 16.51 -21.57 35.06
CA GLU A 167 17.33 -20.36 35.00
C GLU A 167 17.79 -20.04 33.59
N ASP A 168 18.27 -21.05 32.85
CA ASP A 168 18.67 -20.91 31.45
C ASP A 168 17.47 -20.52 30.57
N MET A 169 16.28 -21.10 30.82
CA MET A 169 15.04 -20.70 30.16
C MET A 169 14.66 -19.24 30.50
N ILE A 170 14.73 -18.83 31.76
CA ILE A 170 14.44 -17.45 32.17
C ILE A 170 15.41 -16.47 31.49
N ALA A 171 16.69 -16.80 31.42
CA ALA A 171 17.69 -15.97 30.76
C ALA A 171 17.40 -15.83 29.27
N HIS A 172 17.12 -16.94 28.59
CA HIS A 172 16.77 -16.94 27.17
C HIS A 172 15.50 -16.12 26.87
N TYR A 173 14.42 -16.31 27.64
CA TYR A 173 13.19 -15.51 27.45
C TYR A 173 13.42 -14.01 27.71
N VAL A 174 14.26 -13.66 28.69
CA VAL A 174 14.61 -12.26 28.96
C VAL A 174 15.41 -11.67 27.79
N GLU A 175 16.35 -12.41 27.23
CA GLU A 175 17.12 -11.98 26.07
C GLU A 175 16.25 -11.82 24.83
N THR A 176 15.36 -12.77 24.55
CA THR A 176 14.45 -12.68 23.40
C THR A 176 13.44 -11.54 23.56
N ILE A 177 12.94 -11.24 24.77
CA ILE A 177 12.11 -10.05 25.00
C ILE A 177 12.90 -8.77 24.71
N LYS A 178 14.18 -8.69 25.07
CA LYS A 178 15.01 -7.53 24.72
C LYS A 178 15.19 -7.37 23.21
N VAL A 179 15.43 -8.47 22.49
CA VAL A 179 15.54 -8.44 21.01
C VAL A 179 14.21 -7.99 20.39
N LEU A 180 13.07 -8.43 20.94
CA LEU A 180 11.74 -7.96 20.51
C LEU A 180 11.54 -6.47 20.80
N ASP A 181 12.04 -5.96 21.93
CA ASP A 181 11.99 -4.53 22.27
C ASP A 181 12.80 -3.70 21.27
N GLU A 182 14.03 -4.11 20.98
CA GLU A 182 14.87 -3.43 19.97
C GLU A 182 14.22 -3.42 18.58
N LYS A 183 13.53 -4.50 18.20
CA LYS A 183 12.81 -4.59 16.92
C LYS A 183 11.53 -3.75 16.90
N LEU A 184 10.83 -3.64 18.03
CA LEU A 184 9.68 -2.74 18.16
C LEU A 184 10.12 -1.28 18.05
N ASP A 185 11.23 -0.90 18.68
CA ASP A 185 11.79 0.45 18.59
C ASP A 185 12.21 0.78 17.15
N GLU A 186 12.81 -0.18 16.42
CA GLU A 186 13.18 -0.02 15.01
C GLU A 186 11.94 0.17 14.12
N LEU A 187 10.88 -0.60 14.34
CA LEU A 187 9.62 -0.46 13.59
C LEU A 187 8.89 0.84 13.92
N GLU A 188 8.89 1.28 15.18
CA GLU A 188 8.33 2.58 15.57
C GLU A 188 9.07 3.74 14.88
N TYR A 189 10.39 3.63 14.76
CA TYR A 189 11.18 4.60 14.02
C TYR A 189 10.83 4.61 12.52
N GLN A 190 10.71 3.44 11.89
CA GLN A 190 10.32 3.32 10.48
C GLN A 190 8.89 3.83 10.24
N LEU A 191 7.94 3.50 11.12
CA LEU A 191 6.57 4.02 11.06
C LEU A 191 6.55 5.54 11.13
N LYS A 192 7.34 6.13 12.02
CA LYS A 192 7.44 7.58 12.13
C LYS A 192 7.99 8.24 10.86
N GLN A 193 9.00 7.65 10.23
CA GLN A 193 9.52 8.15 8.95
C GLN A 193 8.46 8.10 7.85
N VAL A 194 7.73 6.98 7.73
CA VAL A 194 6.65 6.83 6.74
C VAL A 194 5.50 7.79 7.03
N GLU A 195 5.17 8.05 8.29
CA GLU A 195 4.15 9.03 8.67
C GLU A 195 4.57 10.47 8.36
N GLU A 196 5.85 10.82 8.54
CA GLU A 196 6.38 12.11 8.14
C GLU A 196 6.35 12.28 6.61
N GLU A 197 6.73 11.25 5.85
CA GLU A 197 6.64 11.24 4.38
C GLU A 197 5.18 11.38 3.90
N LEU A 198 4.25 10.62 4.51
CA LEU A 198 2.82 10.73 4.23
C LEU A 198 2.29 12.13 4.56
N ALA A 199 2.68 12.72 5.68
CA ALA A 199 2.25 14.08 6.05
C ALA A 199 2.73 15.13 5.03
N ILE A 200 3.94 14.98 4.50
CA ILE A 200 4.46 15.84 3.43
C ILE A 200 3.63 15.67 2.15
N ILE A 201 3.31 14.42 1.78
CA ILE A 201 2.47 14.11 0.62
C ILE A 201 1.05 14.67 0.81
N GLU A 202 0.41 14.48 1.97
CA GLU A 202 -0.92 15.01 2.25
C GLU A 202 -0.97 16.54 2.19
N GLU A 203 0.05 17.24 2.69
CA GLU A 203 0.13 18.70 2.55
C GLU A 203 0.36 19.13 1.09
N GLU A 204 1.13 18.36 0.31
CA GLU A 204 1.26 18.58 -1.13
C GLU A 204 -0.08 18.34 -1.86
N GLU A 205 -0.84 17.31 -1.47
CA GLU A 205 -2.19 17.00 -1.98
C GLU A 205 -3.12 18.18 -1.74
N ARG A 206 -3.18 18.67 -0.50
CA ARG A 206 -4.03 19.81 -0.11
C ARG A 206 -3.69 21.06 -0.92
N ARG A 207 -2.40 21.35 -1.13
CA ARG A 207 -1.96 22.46 -1.98
C ARG A 207 -2.35 22.26 -3.43
N MET A 208 -2.21 21.04 -3.94
CA MET A 208 -2.57 20.68 -5.31
C MET A 208 -4.09 20.78 -5.52
N GLU A 209 -4.90 20.39 -4.55
CA GLU A 209 -6.35 20.51 -4.58
C GLU A 209 -6.80 21.95 -4.67
N VAL A 210 -6.28 22.82 -3.80
CA VAL A 210 -6.54 24.27 -3.86
C VAL A 210 -6.14 24.83 -5.24
N TYR A 211 -4.94 24.50 -5.70
CA TYR A 211 -4.45 24.91 -7.03
C TYR A 211 -5.35 24.43 -8.18
N HIS A 212 -5.83 23.18 -8.13
CA HIS A 212 -6.70 22.61 -9.16
C HIS A 212 -8.13 23.14 -9.08
N GLU A 213 -8.64 23.41 -7.89
CA GLU A 213 -9.93 24.05 -7.70
C GLU A 213 -9.91 25.45 -8.32
N GLU A 214 -8.86 26.23 -8.06
CA GLU A 214 -8.69 27.56 -8.65
C GLU A 214 -8.69 27.48 -10.18
N LEU A 215 -7.90 26.58 -10.76
CA LEU A 215 -7.91 26.39 -12.21
C LEU A 215 -9.28 25.95 -12.77
N ARG A 216 -10.05 25.13 -12.03
CA ARG A 216 -11.41 24.73 -12.43
C ARG A 216 -12.34 25.93 -12.51
N THR A 217 -12.28 26.88 -11.56
CA THR A 217 -13.06 28.12 -11.68
C THR A 217 -12.73 28.90 -12.96
N HIS A 218 -11.47 28.88 -13.41
CA HIS A 218 -11.09 29.51 -14.68
C HIS A 218 -11.62 28.75 -15.90
N ILE A 219 -11.74 27.42 -15.81
CA ILE A 219 -12.33 26.56 -16.83
C ILE A 219 -13.84 26.75 -16.91
N ASP A 220 -14.56 26.81 -15.79
CA ASP A 220 -16.02 26.98 -15.77
C ASP A 220 -16.44 28.32 -16.40
N ILE A 221 -15.63 29.34 -16.18
CA ILE A 221 -15.81 30.67 -16.78
C ILE A 221 -15.54 30.65 -18.28
N LEU A 222 -14.46 29.97 -18.67
CA LEU A 222 -14.20 29.75 -20.08
C LEU A 222 -15.37 28.99 -20.72
N ASP A 223 -15.89 27.95 -20.08
CA ASP A 223 -17.02 27.15 -20.57
C ASP A 223 -18.27 28.00 -20.74
N THR A 224 -18.53 28.94 -19.84
CA THR A 224 -19.63 29.91 -19.97
C THR A 224 -19.49 30.71 -21.26
N TYR A 225 -18.29 31.23 -21.57
CA TYR A 225 -18.09 31.96 -22.83
C TYR A 225 -18.12 31.07 -24.08
N LEU A 226 -17.75 29.80 -23.94
CA LEU A 226 -17.71 28.81 -25.02
C LEU A 226 -19.05 28.09 -25.26
N GLN A 227 -20.09 28.39 -24.47
CA GLN A 227 -21.44 27.86 -24.66
C GLN A 227 -22.18 28.45 -25.86
N LEU A 228 -21.74 29.61 -26.36
CA LEU A 228 -22.33 30.24 -27.54
C LEU A 228 -22.16 29.32 -28.77
N PRO A 229 -23.24 28.98 -29.50
CA PRO A 229 -23.15 28.19 -30.71
C PRO A 229 -22.26 28.88 -31.76
N ILE A 230 -21.37 28.12 -32.38
CA ILE A 230 -20.67 28.59 -33.59
C ILE A 230 -21.69 28.59 -34.73
N PRO A 231 -21.84 29.71 -35.46
CA PRO A 231 -22.74 29.75 -36.61
C PRO A 231 -22.26 28.76 -37.67
N ASP A 232 -23.01 27.69 -37.88
CA ASP A 232 -22.82 26.82 -39.03
C ASP A 232 -23.38 27.56 -40.25
N ARG A 233 -22.58 27.73 -41.31
CA ARG A 233 -23.04 28.42 -42.55
C ARG A 233 -24.30 27.78 -43.16
N SER A 234 -24.62 26.54 -42.77
CA SER A 234 -25.77 25.75 -43.21
C SER A 234 -27.01 25.81 -42.31
N GLN A 235 -26.90 26.21 -41.03
CA GLN A 235 -28.02 26.19 -40.09
C GLN A 235 -28.07 27.50 -39.32
N GLY A 236 -29.05 28.34 -39.64
CA GLY A 236 -29.27 29.67 -39.05
C GLY A 236 -29.70 29.69 -37.57
N LEU A 237 -29.17 28.80 -36.73
CA LEU A 237 -29.29 28.91 -35.28
C LEU A 237 -28.34 30.00 -34.79
N GLN A 238 -28.81 31.24 -34.86
CA GLN A 238 -28.16 32.37 -34.26
C GLN A 238 -28.84 32.67 -32.93
N GLU A 239 -28.37 32.08 -31.83
CA GLU A 239 -28.69 32.64 -30.52
C GLU A 239 -28.06 34.02 -30.42
N ASN A 240 -28.88 35.03 -30.12
CA ASN A 240 -28.40 36.39 -29.99
C ASN A 240 -27.59 36.51 -28.69
N PRO A 241 -26.32 36.98 -28.73
CA PRO A 241 -25.49 37.17 -27.52
C PRO A 241 -26.14 38.03 -26.44
N THR A 242 -27.10 38.88 -26.84
CA THR A 242 -27.93 39.67 -25.94
C THR A 242 -28.84 38.80 -25.08
N VAL A 243 -29.52 37.82 -25.68
CA VAL A 243 -30.42 36.88 -24.96
C VAL A 243 -29.61 35.99 -24.02
N PHE A 244 -28.45 35.52 -24.46
CA PHE A 244 -27.52 34.77 -23.61
C PHE A 244 -27.09 35.58 -22.37
N SER A 245 -26.76 36.85 -22.56
CA SER A 245 -26.37 37.73 -21.45
C SER A 245 -27.55 38.06 -20.52
N GLU A 246 -28.75 38.28 -21.07
CA GLU A 246 -29.99 38.51 -20.29
C GLU A 246 -30.33 37.30 -19.41
N GLN A 247 -30.14 36.07 -19.89
CA GLN A 247 -30.37 34.86 -19.12
C GLN A 247 -29.29 34.62 -18.05
N ARG A 248 -28.04 35.03 -18.32
CA ARG A 248 -26.91 34.77 -17.43
C ARG A 248 -26.82 35.74 -16.24
N ILE A 249 -27.21 37.00 -16.44
CA ILE A 249 -27.18 38.03 -15.38
C ILE A 249 -27.92 37.62 -14.10
N PRO A 250 -29.19 37.16 -14.12
CA PRO A 250 -29.90 36.83 -12.89
C PRO A 250 -29.24 35.67 -12.13
N VAL A 251 -28.69 34.68 -12.85
CA VAL A 251 -27.95 33.56 -12.24
C VAL A 251 -26.69 34.06 -11.53
N LEU A 252 -25.93 34.96 -12.17
CA LEU A 252 -24.73 35.55 -11.57
C LEU A 252 -25.05 36.46 -10.39
N GLU A 253 -26.20 37.17 -10.41
CA GLU A 253 -26.66 37.98 -9.28
C GLU A 253 -27.05 37.11 -8.08
N GLU A 254 -27.75 35.99 -8.32
CA GLU A 254 -28.09 35.01 -7.28
C GLU A 254 -26.83 34.34 -6.68
N ASP A 255 -25.90 33.89 -7.53
CA ASP A 255 -24.63 33.31 -7.09
C ASP A 255 -23.81 34.29 -6.25
N LEU A 256 -23.77 35.56 -6.67
CA LEU A 256 -23.08 36.63 -5.94
C LEU A 256 -23.71 36.89 -4.57
N GLU A 257 -25.05 36.92 -4.49
CA GLU A 257 -25.76 37.07 -3.22
C GLU A 257 -25.49 35.88 -2.30
N ARG A 258 -25.48 34.66 -2.86
CA ARG A 258 -25.15 33.43 -2.12
C ARG A 258 -23.73 33.48 -1.55
N TYR A 259 -22.73 33.84 -2.36
CA TYR A 259 -21.34 33.94 -1.88
C TYR A 259 -21.16 35.05 -0.83
N LYS A 260 -21.85 36.19 -0.97
CA LYS A 260 -21.82 37.26 0.04
C LYS A 260 -22.44 36.83 1.37
N LYS A 261 -23.59 36.16 1.33
CA LYS A 261 -24.21 35.55 2.53
C LYS A 261 -23.28 34.52 3.19
N GLN A 262 -22.61 33.70 2.39
CA GLN A 262 -21.64 32.73 2.90
C GLN A 262 -20.45 33.43 3.57
N GLU A 263 -19.88 34.47 2.95
CA GLU A 263 -18.79 35.26 3.54
C GLU A 263 -19.20 35.92 4.87
N GLU A 264 -20.44 36.40 5.00
CA GLU A 264 -20.98 36.97 6.24
C GLU A 264 -21.15 35.91 7.34
N LEU A 265 -21.65 34.72 7.01
CA LEU A 265 -21.74 33.60 7.94
C LEU A 265 -20.35 33.17 8.45
N TYR A 266 -19.36 33.15 7.56
CA TYR A 266 -17.97 32.82 7.91
C TYR A 266 -17.29 33.90 8.78
N LYS A 267 -17.62 35.19 8.62
CA LYS A 267 -17.13 36.26 9.52
C LYS A 267 -17.63 36.09 10.96
N ASN A 268 -18.80 35.48 11.13
CA ASN A 268 -19.45 35.29 12.44
C ASN A 268 -19.12 33.94 13.10
N THR A 269 -18.46 33.02 12.39
CA THR A 269 -18.13 31.68 12.90
C THR A 269 -16.65 31.63 13.29
N VAL A 270 -16.36 31.39 14.57
CA VAL A 270 -14.99 31.17 15.07
C VAL A 270 -14.63 29.70 14.79
N SER A 271 -13.64 29.47 13.92
CA SER A 271 -13.09 28.14 13.65
C SER A 271 -11.79 27.96 14.44
N ASP A 272 -11.56 26.76 14.97
CA ASP A 272 -10.36 26.43 15.76
C ASP A 272 -9.06 26.41 14.91
N ASN A 273 -9.17 26.38 13.57
CA ASN A 273 -8.03 26.37 12.67
C ASN A 273 -7.95 27.64 11.80
N ILE A 274 -7.05 28.55 12.17
CA ILE A 274 -6.79 29.83 11.50
C ILE A 274 -6.40 29.64 10.02
N GLN A 275 -5.64 28.59 9.69
CA GLN A 275 -5.19 28.36 8.31
C GLN A 275 -6.34 27.96 7.39
N THR A 276 -7.22 27.06 7.86
CA THR A 276 -8.40 26.65 7.09
C THR A 276 -9.34 27.84 6.87
N GLN A 277 -9.52 28.67 7.89
CA GLN A 277 -10.36 29.87 7.81
C GLN A 277 -9.80 30.89 6.81
N GLU A 278 -8.49 31.10 6.77
CA GLU A 278 -7.87 31.98 5.78
C GLU A 278 -8.03 31.46 4.35
N VAL A 279 -7.86 30.15 4.13
CA VAL A 279 -8.01 29.53 2.80
C VAL A 279 -9.44 29.67 2.30
N GLU A 280 -10.44 29.36 3.14
CA GLU A 280 -11.85 29.50 2.77
C GLU A 280 -12.26 30.96 2.53
N LYS A 281 -11.76 31.89 3.36
CA LYS A 281 -12.00 33.32 3.14
C LYS A 281 -11.42 33.78 1.81
N ARG A 282 -10.17 33.41 1.49
CA ARG A 282 -9.55 33.75 0.20
C ARG A 282 -10.34 33.15 -0.97
N ARG A 283 -10.81 31.92 -0.83
CA ARG A 283 -11.67 31.24 -1.80
C ARG A 283 -12.97 32.01 -2.05
N LEU A 284 -13.71 32.36 -0.99
CA LEU A 284 -14.97 33.11 -1.10
C LEU A 284 -14.76 34.52 -1.68
N SER A 285 -13.81 35.28 -1.15
CA SER A 285 -13.53 36.63 -1.67
C SER A 285 -13.02 36.59 -3.12
N ARG A 286 -12.41 35.49 -3.57
CA ARG A 286 -12.06 35.29 -4.98
C ARG A 286 -13.31 34.96 -5.82
N HIS A 287 -14.17 34.04 -5.39
CA HIS A 287 -15.43 33.76 -6.09
C HIS A 287 -16.28 35.02 -6.27
N ILE A 288 -16.42 35.84 -5.22
CA ILE A 288 -17.14 37.12 -5.30
C ILE A 288 -16.52 38.04 -6.37
N ARG A 289 -15.20 38.28 -6.33
CA ARG A 289 -14.50 39.13 -7.31
C ARG A 289 -14.67 38.63 -8.74
N VAL A 290 -14.62 37.32 -8.91
CA VAL A 290 -14.75 36.65 -10.20
C VAL A 290 -16.18 36.79 -10.73
N THR A 291 -17.20 36.47 -9.94
CA THR A 291 -18.63 36.62 -10.32
C THR A 291 -18.98 38.07 -10.58
N GLU A 292 -18.47 39.03 -9.79
CA GLU A 292 -18.62 40.47 -10.04
C GLU A 292 -18.05 40.89 -11.38
N HIS A 293 -16.86 40.36 -11.72
CA HIS A 293 -16.23 40.64 -13.00
C HIS A 293 -17.03 40.10 -14.17
N GLU A 294 -17.55 38.88 -14.08
CA GLU A 294 -18.42 38.30 -15.11
C GLU A 294 -19.72 39.08 -15.28
N LEU A 295 -20.36 39.41 -14.17
CA LEU A 295 -21.61 40.18 -14.15
C LEU A 295 -21.41 41.53 -14.85
N ASN A 296 -20.31 42.23 -14.55
CA ASN A 296 -19.97 43.49 -15.20
C ASN A 296 -19.77 43.33 -16.71
N LEU A 297 -19.12 42.24 -17.17
CA LEU A 297 -18.98 41.98 -18.60
C LEU A 297 -20.33 41.83 -19.29
N HIS A 298 -21.23 41.00 -18.74
CA HIS A 298 -22.57 40.79 -19.33
C HIS A 298 -23.41 42.07 -19.30
N LYS A 299 -23.35 42.85 -18.23
CA LYS A 299 -24.03 44.16 -18.14
C LYS A 299 -23.50 45.15 -19.19
N ASP A 300 -22.19 45.19 -19.41
CA ASP A 300 -21.58 46.07 -20.42
C ASP A 300 -21.89 45.61 -21.85
N GLN A 301 -22.01 44.30 -22.08
CA GLN A 301 -22.46 43.75 -23.36
C GLN A 301 -23.90 44.13 -23.70
N LEU A 302 -24.82 44.11 -22.72
CA LEU A 302 -26.19 44.59 -22.91
C LEU A 302 -26.26 46.07 -23.28
N LYS A 303 -25.43 46.91 -22.62
CA LYS A 303 -25.34 48.35 -22.96
C LYS A 303 -24.86 48.57 -24.39
N LEU A 304 -23.92 47.75 -24.86
CA LEU A 304 -23.26 47.91 -26.17
C LEU A 304 -23.99 47.19 -27.32
N ARG A 305 -25.04 46.40 -27.04
CA ARG A 305 -25.83 45.63 -28.04
C ARG A 305 -24.94 44.84 -29.02
N THR A 306 -23.97 44.07 -28.52
CA THR A 306 -23.12 43.21 -29.35
C THR A 306 -23.97 42.28 -30.20
N ARG A 307 -23.76 42.31 -31.52
CA ARG A 307 -24.66 41.61 -32.47
C ARG A 307 -24.15 40.24 -32.89
N THR A 308 -22.86 39.96 -32.71
CA THR A 308 -22.24 38.70 -33.13
C THR A 308 -21.53 37.99 -31.98
N PRO A 309 -21.53 36.63 -31.96
CA PRO A 309 -20.79 35.86 -30.97
C PRO A 309 -19.27 36.11 -31.06
N GLU A 310 -18.74 36.46 -32.23
CA GLU A 310 -17.33 36.83 -32.41
C GLU A 310 -16.96 38.10 -31.65
N GLU A 311 -17.79 39.14 -31.73
CA GLU A 311 -17.58 40.38 -30.97
C GLU A 311 -17.67 40.15 -29.46
N PHE A 312 -18.57 39.27 -29.03
CA PHE A 312 -18.71 38.88 -27.63
C PHE A 312 -17.42 38.24 -27.11
N ILE A 313 -16.89 37.23 -27.83
CA ILE A 313 -15.66 36.53 -27.46
C ILE A 313 -14.45 37.46 -27.53
N ARG A 314 -14.38 38.37 -28.51
CA ARG A 314 -13.30 39.36 -28.63
C ARG A 314 -13.25 40.30 -27.42
N LYS A 315 -14.40 40.79 -26.94
CA LYS A 315 -14.46 41.60 -25.72
C LYS A 315 -14.06 40.82 -24.47
N ALA A 316 -14.50 39.57 -24.34
CA ALA A 316 -14.07 38.71 -23.23
C ALA A 316 -12.55 38.49 -23.25
N LEU A 317 -11.96 38.34 -24.43
CA LEU A 317 -10.51 38.20 -24.62
C LEU A 317 -9.76 39.49 -24.24
N GLU A 318 -10.22 40.65 -24.68
CA GLU A 318 -9.62 41.95 -24.31
C GLU A 318 -9.62 42.16 -22.79
N LYS A 319 -10.75 41.83 -22.14
CA LYS A 319 -10.86 41.93 -20.69
C LYS A 319 -9.93 40.95 -19.96
N THR A 320 -9.83 39.71 -20.45
CA THR A 320 -8.89 38.72 -19.91
C THR A 320 -7.43 39.18 -20.06
N ARG A 321 -7.08 39.81 -21.18
CA ARG A 321 -5.74 40.36 -21.41
C ARG A 321 -5.43 41.55 -20.51
N ALA A 322 -6.38 42.44 -20.29
CA ALA A 322 -6.25 43.52 -19.31
C ALA A 322 -5.98 42.94 -17.91
N GLN A 323 -6.75 41.93 -17.48
CA GLN A 323 -6.50 41.25 -16.21
C GLN A 323 -5.09 40.63 -16.12
N ILE A 324 -4.59 40.03 -17.20
CA ILE A 324 -3.22 39.47 -17.24
C ILE A 324 -2.17 40.58 -17.13
N GLN A 325 -2.39 41.74 -17.75
CA GLN A 325 -1.46 42.88 -17.71
C GLN A 325 -1.45 43.56 -16.34
N ASP A 326 -2.60 43.69 -15.70
CA ASP A 326 -2.74 44.27 -14.36
C ASP A 326 -2.22 43.31 -13.27
N TYR A 327 -2.04 42.03 -13.60
CA TYR A 327 -1.56 41.03 -12.67
C TYR A 327 -0.05 41.16 -12.43
N GLN A 328 0.34 41.34 -11.16
CA GLN A 328 1.74 41.35 -10.74
C GLN A 328 2.13 39.97 -10.17
N PRO A 329 2.80 39.11 -10.95
CA PRO A 329 3.20 37.80 -10.45
C PRO A 329 4.31 37.92 -9.41
N ILE A 330 4.20 37.11 -8.35
CA ILE A 330 5.30 36.90 -7.41
C ILE A 330 6.34 35.99 -8.10
N PRO A 331 7.61 36.41 -8.25
CA PRO A 331 8.63 35.60 -8.92
C PRO A 331 8.86 34.27 -8.19
N GLY A 332 8.85 33.15 -8.94
CA GLY A 332 9.19 31.83 -8.42
C GLY A 332 8.05 31.00 -7.82
N GLN A 333 6.82 31.56 -7.72
CA GLN A 333 5.65 30.82 -7.25
C GLN A 333 4.75 30.41 -8.43
N LEU A 334 4.30 29.16 -8.46
CA LEU A 334 3.24 28.74 -9.39
C LEU A 334 1.95 29.46 -8.99
N ASP A 335 1.53 30.39 -9.83
CA ASP A 335 0.32 31.16 -9.60
C ASP A 335 -0.86 30.58 -10.40
N PRO A 336 -1.79 29.86 -9.74
CA PRO A 336 -3.00 29.31 -10.36
C PRO A 336 -3.87 30.36 -11.04
N GLU A 337 -3.90 31.61 -10.55
CA GLU A 337 -4.75 32.67 -11.08
C GLU A 337 -4.21 33.16 -12.43
N LEU A 338 -2.90 33.43 -12.51
CA LEU A 338 -2.25 33.81 -13.76
C LEU A 338 -2.31 32.66 -14.79
N GLU A 339 -2.10 31.42 -14.35
CA GLU A 339 -2.21 30.27 -15.26
C GLU A 339 -3.65 30.05 -15.74
N GLY A 340 -4.63 30.24 -14.87
CA GLY A 340 -6.05 30.21 -15.21
C GLY A 340 -6.44 31.32 -16.21
N LEU A 341 -5.93 32.54 -16.03
CA LEU A 341 -6.13 33.64 -16.98
C LEU A 341 -5.48 33.34 -18.34
N LYS A 342 -4.25 32.81 -18.36
CA LYS A 342 -3.59 32.37 -19.60
C LYS A 342 -4.33 31.22 -20.29
N LEU A 343 -4.95 30.33 -19.52
CA LEU A 343 -5.81 29.28 -20.06
C LEU A 343 -7.06 29.87 -20.71
N ARG A 344 -7.73 30.82 -20.05
CA ARG A 344 -8.88 31.56 -20.61
C ARG A 344 -8.48 32.26 -21.91
N GLU A 345 -7.36 32.97 -21.92
CA GLU A 345 -6.86 33.64 -23.12
C GLU A 345 -6.67 32.65 -24.27
N LYS A 346 -5.97 31.53 -24.03
CA LYS A 346 -5.77 30.48 -25.04
C LYS A 346 -7.08 29.89 -25.55
N GLY A 347 -8.04 29.65 -24.66
CA GLY A 347 -9.36 29.14 -25.02
C GLY A 347 -10.14 30.10 -25.90
N LEU A 348 -10.18 31.39 -25.55
CA LEU A 348 -10.88 32.43 -26.32
C LEU A 348 -10.20 32.72 -27.67
N VAL A 349 -8.86 32.73 -27.72
CA VAL A 349 -8.10 32.83 -28.99
C VAL A 349 -8.39 31.63 -29.88
N HIS A 350 -8.42 30.43 -29.31
CA HIS A 350 -8.78 29.22 -30.05
C HIS A 350 -10.21 29.30 -30.59
N ALA A 351 -11.17 29.75 -29.79
CA ALA A 351 -12.56 29.96 -30.21
C ALA A 351 -12.67 30.89 -31.42
N LEU A 352 -12.03 32.06 -31.37
CA LEU A 352 -11.98 32.99 -32.52
C LEU A 352 -11.29 32.35 -33.74
N GLY A 353 -10.26 31.54 -33.52
CA GLY A 353 -9.61 30.74 -34.55
C GLY A 353 -10.58 29.76 -35.21
N VAL A 354 -11.42 29.06 -34.44
CA VAL A 354 -12.42 28.12 -34.96
C VAL A 354 -13.55 28.83 -35.70
N MET A 355 -13.97 30.02 -35.25
CA MET A 355 -15.02 30.79 -35.93
C MET A 355 -14.52 31.38 -37.26
N SER A 356 -13.23 31.75 -37.33
CA SER A 356 -12.60 32.32 -38.53
C SER A 356 -12.08 31.25 -39.51
N SER A 357 -11.78 30.05 -39.02
CA SER A 357 -11.31 28.93 -39.84
C SER A 357 -12.43 27.93 -40.11
N ASN A 358 -12.39 27.24 -41.25
CA ASN A 358 -13.35 26.17 -41.55
C ASN A 358 -13.07 24.87 -40.74
N SER A 359 -12.63 24.96 -39.48
CA SER A 359 -12.43 23.79 -38.62
C SER A 359 -13.76 23.22 -38.15
N ILE A 360 -13.84 21.90 -38.04
CA ILE A 360 -14.96 21.22 -37.40
C ILE A 360 -14.60 20.90 -35.94
N LEU A 361 -15.63 20.92 -35.10
CA LEU A 361 -15.52 20.55 -33.70
C LEU A 361 -16.05 19.14 -33.49
N LEU A 362 -15.31 18.33 -32.74
CA LEU A 362 -15.66 16.96 -32.42
C LEU A 362 -15.69 16.77 -30.90
N ASN A 363 -16.71 16.06 -30.40
CA ASN A 363 -16.79 15.66 -29.00
C ASN A 363 -15.89 14.44 -28.71
N GLU A 364 -16.00 13.88 -27.50
CA GLU A 364 -15.20 12.72 -27.08
C GLU A 364 -15.45 11.47 -27.92
N LYS A 365 -16.67 11.31 -28.44
CA LYS A 365 -17.10 10.22 -29.33
C LYS A 365 -16.82 10.49 -30.81
N LEU A 366 -16.10 11.57 -31.10
CA LEU A 366 -15.82 12.04 -32.46
C LEU A 366 -17.07 12.43 -33.26
N GLU A 367 -18.15 12.77 -32.58
CA GLU A 367 -19.36 13.32 -33.19
C GLU A 367 -19.21 14.83 -33.36
N ARG A 368 -19.75 15.37 -34.45
CA ARG A 368 -19.70 16.81 -34.73
C ARG A 368 -20.57 17.57 -33.76
N VAL A 369 -19.99 18.57 -33.10
CA VAL A 369 -20.69 19.51 -32.20
C VAL A 369 -20.56 20.94 -32.71
N PHE A 370 -21.45 21.82 -32.26
CA PHE A 370 -21.45 23.24 -32.64
C PHE A 370 -21.12 24.17 -31.47
N ILE A 371 -20.92 23.59 -30.28
CA ILE A 371 -20.62 24.30 -29.05
C ILE A 371 -19.18 23.96 -28.66
N LEU A 372 -18.36 24.98 -28.43
CA LEU A 372 -16.94 24.82 -28.12
C LEU A 372 -16.68 24.18 -26.76
N SER A 373 -17.55 24.42 -25.77
CA SER A 373 -17.42 23.79 -24.44
C SER A 373 -17.58 22.26 -24.48
N GLN A 374 -18.35 21.74 -25.46
CA GLN A 374 -18.56 20.30 -25.67
C GLN A 374 -17.48 19.67 -26.57
N ALA A 375 -16.66 20.47 -27.23
CA ALA A 375 -15.68 20.01 -28.20
C ALA A 375 -14.37 19.57 -27.52
N ARG A 376 -14.01 18.30 -27.71
CA ARG A 376 -12.71 17.76 -27.30
C ARG A 376 -11.63 18.09 -28.34
N PHE A 377 -12.00 18.07 -29.62
CA PHE A 377 -11.08 18.32 -30.73
C PHE A 377 -11.58 19.42 -31.67
N SER A 378 -10.64 20.16 -32.24
CA SER A 378 -10.83 21.09 -33.34
C SER A 378 -9.89 20.70 -34.47
N ILE A 379 -10.45 20.28 -35.60
CA ILE A 379 -9.68 19.69 -36.70
C ILE A 379 -10.18 20.21 -38.05
N LYS A 380 -9.32 20.20 -39.06
CA LYS A 380 -9.75 20.49 -40.43
C LYS A 380 -10.69 19.40 -40.95
N PRO A 381 -11.69 19.71 -41.79
CA PRO A 381 -12.64 18.74 -42.32
C PRO A 381 -11.94 17.58 -43.06
N GLU A 382 -10.83 17.87 -43.73
CA GLU A 382 -10.02 16.90 -44.47
C GLU A 382 -9.35 15.86 -43.56
N ASP A 383 -8.92 16.28 -42.37
CA ASP A 383 -8.20 15.44 -41.42
C ASP A 383 -9.15 14.76 -40.41
N ALA A 384 -10.40 15.22 -40.31
CA ALA A 384 -11.40 14.68 -39.41
C ALA A 384 -11.64 13.17 -39.60
N LYS A 385 -11.69 12.71 -40.85
CA LYS A 385 -11.90 11.28 -41.19
C LYS A 385 -10.75 10.37 -40.73
N ARG A 386 -9.60 10.96 -40.39
CA ARG A 386 -8.40 10.23 -39.96
C ARG A 386 -8.37 10.01 -38.45
N LEU A 387 -9.10 10.82 -37.69
CA LEU A 387 -9.18 10.67 -36.25
C LEU A 387 -10.20 9.59 -35.92
N ILE A 388 -9.78 8.57 -35.19
CA ILE A 388 -10.62 7.45 -34.78
C ILE A 388 -10.42 7.14 -33.30
N GLN A 389 -11.45 6.56 -32.68
CA GLN A 389 -11.45 6.17 -31.28
C GLN A 389 -11.30 4.64 -31.19
N ARG A 390 -10.36 4.18 -30.36
CA ARG A 390 -10.11 2.78 -30.04
C ARG A 390 -10.42 2.56 -28.56
N GLY A 391 -11.45 1.76 -28.26
CA GLY A 391 -11.92 1.58 -26.88
C GLY A 391 -12.54 2.86 -26.29
N GLU A 392 -12.59 2.97 -24.97
CA GLU A 392 -13.30 4.09 -24.32
C GLU A 392 -12.54 5.43 -24.36
N ARG A 393 -11.20 5.43 -24.37
CA ARG A 393 -10.38 6.67 -24.23
C ARG A 393 -9.12 6.76 -25.10
N SER A 394 -8.83 5.79 -25.97
CA SER A 394 -7.66 5.87 -26.86
C SER A 394 -8.05 6.44 -28.23
N TYR A 395 -7.20 7.31 -28.77
CA TYR A 395 -7.41 7.92 -30.08
C TYR A 395 -6.20 7.65 -30.97
N ALA A 396 -6.45 7.44 -32.26
CA ALA A 396 -5.42 7.20 -33.26
C ALA A 396 -5.67 8.06 -34.49
N LEU A 397 -4.60 8.40 -35.21
CA LEU A 397 -4.65 9.20 -36.42
C LEU A 397 -4.19 8.37 -37.63
N ILE A 398 -5.14 7.95 -38.47
CA ILE A 398 -4.90 7.03 -39.59
C ILE A 398 -4.14 7.74 -40.74
N PRO A 399 -3.24 7.03 -41.45
CA PRO A 399 -2.66 7.49 -42.70
C PRO A 399 -3.72 7.81 -43.77
N LYS A 400 -3.42 8.79 -44.64
CA LYS A 400 -4.37 9.19 -45.70
C LYS A 400 -4.68 8.02 -46.64
N GLY A 401 -5.96 7.72 -46.83
CA GLY A 401 -6.44 6.75 -47.81
C GLY A 401 -6.50 5.29 -47.33
N LYS A 402 -6.22 5.01 -46.05
CA LYS A 402 -6.45 3.69 -45.43
C LYS A 402 -7.73 3.69 -44.60
N GLU A 403 -8.44 2.56 -44.58
CA GLU A 403 -9.60 2.35 -43.71
C GLU A 403 -9.18 1.74 -42.35
N PRO A 404 -9.97 1.96 -41.29
CA PRO A 404 -9.68 1.42 -39.95
C PRO A 404 -9.52 -0.11 -39.92
N ASN A 405 -10.21 -0.81 -40.81
CA ASN A 405 -10.25 -2.27 -40.87
C ASN A 405 -9.02 -2.88 -41.57
N ASP A 406 -8.23 -2.08 -42.27
CA ASP A 406 -7.09 -2.53 -43.09
C ASP A 406 -5.73 -2.32 -42.40
N LEU A 407 -5.73 -1.90 -41.13
CA LEU A 407 -4.53 -1.55 -40.37
C LEU A 407 -3.97 -2.76 -39.59
N THR A 408 -2.67 -2.99 -39.71
CA THR A 408 -1.92 -3.95 -38.88
C THR A 408 -1.68 -3.43 -37.46
N GLU A 409 -1.40 -4.29 -36.48
CA GLU A 409 -1.14 -3.86 -35.08
C GLU A 409 0.01 -2.85 -34.96
N ASP A 410 1.09 -3.01 -35.73
CA ASP A 410 2.21 -2.06 -35.73
C ASP A 410 1.80 -0.70 -36.30
N GLU A 411 0.94 -0.67 -37.32
CA GLU A 411 0.40 0.57 -37.88
C GLU A 411 -0.56 1.27 -36.92
N TRP A 412 -1.25 0.51 -36.06
CA TRP A 412 -2.07 1.06 -34.99
C TRP A 412 -1.22 1.75 -33.91
N VAL A 413 -0.15 1.11 -33.45
CA VAL A 413 0.78 1.71 -32.48
C VAL A 413 1.39 2.99 -33.06
N GLN A 414 1.74 2.97 -34.34
CA GLN A 414 2.26 4.15 -35.03
C GLN A 414 1.21 5.27 -35.15
N ALA A 415 -0.05 4.94 -35.45
CA ALA A 415 -1.15 5.90 -35.53
C ALA A 415 -1.52 6.51 -34.16
N GLU A 416 -1.43 5.75 -33.07
CA GLU A 416 -1.57 6.25 -31.70
C GLU A 416 -0.42 7.21 -31.33
N LEU A 417 0.81 6.86 -31.71
CA LEU A 417 1.98 7.72 -31.49
C LEU A 417 1.92 9.02 -32.31
N GLU A 418 1.44 8.96 -33.55
CA GLU A 418 1.17 10.14 -34.38
C GLU A 418 0.08 11.02 -33.77
N PHE A 419 -0.98 10.42 -33.24
CA PHE A 419 -2.00 11.16 -32.50
C PHE A 419 -1.37 11.89 -31.31
N GLU A 420 -0.58 11.23 -30.46
CA GLU A 420 0.05 11.88 -29.30
C GLU A 420 0.99 13.04 -29.68
N GLN A 421 1.67 12.97 -30.82
CA GLN A 421 2.48 14.08 -31.34
C GLN A 421 1.63 15.30 -31.71
N VAL A 422 0.47 15.06 -32.34
CA VAL A 422 -0.42 16.11 -32.85
C VAL A 422 -1.45 16.55 -31.82
N LYS A 423 -1.69 15.76 -30.77
CA LYS A 423 -2.71 15.92 -29.72
C LYS A 423 -2.79 17.33 -29.18
N LYS A 424 -1.63 17.93 -28.85
CA LYS A 424 -1.57 19.30 -28.32
C LYS A 424 -2.10 20.37 -29.28
N SER A 425 -2.06 20.10 -30.58
CA SER A 425 -2.51 21.02 -31.64
C SER A 425 -3.98 20.82 -32.00
N ILE A 426 -4.51 19.60 -31.93
CA ILE A 426 -5.90 19.28 -32.31
C ILE A 426 -6.86 19.31 -31.12
N GLN A 427 -6.38 19.06 -29.92
CA GLN A 427 -7.20 19.08 -28.71
C GLN A 427 -7.49 20.51 -28.28
N THR A 428 -8.72 20.77 -27.85
CA THR A 428 -9.07 22.10 -27.37
C THR A 428 -8.27 22.44 -26.09
N PRO A 429 -7.86 23.72 -25.91
CA PRO A 429 -7.03 24.13 -24.76
C PRO A 429 -7.64 23.73 -23.41
N ARG A 430 -8.97 23.76 -23.32
CA ARG A 430 -9.78 23.32 -22.19
C ARG A 430 -9.50 21.86 -21.81
N PHE A 431 -9.77 20.93 -22.73
CA PHE A 431 -9.61 19.49 -22.47
C PHE A 431 -8.15 19.10 -22.26
N ASN A 432 -7.21 19.73 -22.98
CA ASN A 432 -5.77 19.51 -22.76
C ASN A 432 -5.36 19.84 -21.31
N LYS A 433 -5.93 20.89 -20.71
CA LYS A 433 -5.64 21.24 -19.32
C LYS A 433 -6.35 20.33 -18.32
N LEU A 434 -7.58 19.90 -18.60
CA LEU A 434 -8.30 18.92 -17.77
C LEU A 434 -7.57 17.57 -17.73
N ASP A 435 -7.16 17.04 -18.88
CA ASP A 435 -6.39 15.79 -18.97
C ASP A 435 -5.10 15.87 -18.15
N LYS A 436 -4.40 17.02 -18.16
CA LYS A 436 -3.19 17.24 -17.34
C LYS A 436 -3.48 17.30 -15.85
N ILE A 437 -4.62 17.85 -15.44
CA ILE A 437 -5.04 17.88 -14.04
C ILE A 437 -5.33 16.44 -13.58
N GLU A 438 -6.03 15.65 -14.38
CA GLU A 438 -6.34 14.25 -14.10
C GLU A 438 -5.07 13.38 -14.05
N GLU A 439 -4.16 13.56 -15.01
CA GLU A 439 -2.85 12.88 -15.03
C GLU A 439 -2.02 13.19 -13.77
N LYS A 440 -1.97 14.46 -13.36
CA LYS A 440 -1.27 14.86 -12.13
C LYS A 440 -1.90 14.22 -10.90
N LYS A 441 -3.24 14.21 -10.81
CA LYS A 441 -3.96 13.55 -9.70
C LYS A 441 -3.65 12.05 -9.66
N GLN A 442 -3.69 11.37 -10.80
CA GLN A 442 -3.41 9.94 -10.87
C GLN A 442 -1.98 9.60 -10.45
N ARG A 443 -0.98 10.37 -10.94
CA ARG A 443 0.42 10.22 -10.50
C ARG A 443 0.58 10.45 -9.00
N PHE A 444 -0.17 11.39 -8.45
CA PHE A 444 -0.16 11.67 -7.02
C PHE A 444 -0.74 10.52 -6.21
N SER A 445 -1.90 9.99 -6.61
CA SER A 445 -2.49 8.81 -5.98
C SER A 445 -1.57 7.59 -6.03
N GLN A 446 -0.86 7.38 -7.14
CA GLN A 446 0.13 6.31 -7.25
C GLN A 446 1.31 6.51 -6.27
N ARG A 447 1.82 7.74 -6.15
CA ARG A 447 2.91 8.08 -5.22
C ARG A 447 2.48 7.90 -3.75
N LYS A 448 1.22 8.17 -3.42
CA LYS A 448 0.68 8.03 -2.06
C LYS A 448 0.47 6.56 -1.66
N ALA A 449 0.09 5.70 -2.62
CA ALA A 449 -0.23 4.30 -2.35
C ALA A 449 0.95 3.48 -1.80
N GLU A 450 2.19 3.77 -2.24
CA GLU A 450 3.39 3.04 -1.76
C GLU A 450 3.65 3.27 -0.26
N PRO A 451 3.78 4.52 0.25
CA PRO A 451 3.91 4.78 1.68
C PRO A 451 2.70 4.33 2.51
N GLU A 452 1.46 4.45 1.98
CA GLU A 452 0.26 3.95 2.66
C GLU A 452 0.33 2.43 2.89
N HIS A 453 0.68 1.67 1.85
CA HIS A 453 0.82 0.23 1.94
C HIS A 453 1.95 -0.17 2.91
N LEU A 454 3.08 0.53 2.86
CA LEU A 454 4.19 0.31 3.77
C LEU A 454 3.78 0.57 5.24
N LYS A 455 3.02 1.64 5.50
CA LYS A 455 2.48 1.94 6.83
C LYS A 455 1.60 0.81 7.35
N GLU A 456 0.67 0.31 6.54
CA GLU A 456 -0.21 -0.81 6.92
C GLU A 456 0.59 -2.08 7.26
N LEU A 457 1.61 -2.38 6.46
CA LEU A 457 2.49 -3.54 6.69
C LEU A 457 3.25 -3.40 8.01
N LEU A 458 3.86 -2.24 8.26
CA LEU A 458 4.64 -1.97 9.47
C LEU A 458 3.73 -1.97 10.72
N GLN A 459 2.52 -1.43 10.64
CA GLN A 459 1.54 -1.50 11.73
C GLN A 459 1.13 -2.94 12.05
N THR A 460 0.93 -3.76 11.02
CA THR A 460 0.63 -5.19 11.20
C THR A 460 1.78 -5.90 11.90
N GLN A 461 3.03 -5.68 11.45
CA GLN A 461 4.22 -6.25 12.08
C GLN A 461 4.40 -5.78 13.53
N GLN A 462 4.13 -4.51 13.83
CA GLN A 462 4.18 -3.98 15.19
C GLN A 462 3.16 -4.70 16.10
N LEU A 463 1.92 -4.90 15.62
CA LEU A 463 0.88 -5.62 16.37
C LEU A 463 1.27 -7.08 16.63
N GLU A 464 1.81 -7.77 15.63
CA GLU A 464 2.28 -9.15 15.78
C GLU A 464 3.42 -9.27 16.80
N LEU A 465 4.41 -8.38 16.75
CA LEU A 465 5.53 -8.35 17.69
C LEU A 465 5.10 -7.98 19.11
N GLN A 466 4.16 -7.03 19.26
CA GLN A 466 3.56 -6.73 20.56
C GLN A 466 2.79 -7.94 21.13
N GLY A 467 2.08 -8.67 20.27
CA GLY A 467 1.42 -9.93 20.62
C GLY A 467 2.40 -10.99 21.10
N ALA A 468 3.48 -11.22 20.33
CA ALA A 468 4.53 -12.18 20.68
C ALA A 468 5.24 -11.80 22.00
N LYS A 469 5.57 -10.52 22.19
CA LYS A 469 6.15 -10.01 23.44
C LYS A 469 5.24 -10.27 24.64
N LYS A 470 3.93 -10.05 24.49
CA LYS A 470 2.96 -10.30 25.57
C LYS A 470 2.90 -11.78 25.93
N GLU A 471 2.80 -12.67 24.94
CA GLU A 471 2.80 -14.12 25.15
C GLU A 471 4.10 -14.60 25.82
N MET A 472 5.25 -14.08 25.38
CA MET A 472 6.55 -14.36 26.00
C MET A 472 6.64 -13.83 27.44
N GLY A 473 6.09 -12.64 27.72
CA GLY A 473 6.01 -12.11 29.07
C GLY A 473 5.15 -12.96 30.01
N GLU A 474 4.03 -13.51 29.52
CA GLU A 474 3.15 -14.41 30.27
C GLU A 474 3.83 -15.76 30.56
N THR A 475 4.46 -16.36 29.55
CA THR A 475 5.21 -17.62 29.73
C THR A 475 6.40 -17.45 30.70
N LEU A 476 7.13 -16.33 30.61
CA LEU A 476 8.19 -15.99 31.57
C LEU A 476 7.66 -15.86 32.99
N ARG A 477 6.49 -15.23 33.21
CA ARG A 477 5.83 -15.16 34.52
C ARG A 477 5.49 -16.55 35.05
N GLN A 478 4.96 -17.44 34.20
CA GLN A 478 4.64 -18.81 34.59
C GLN A 478 5.89 -19.61 34.98
N ILE A 479 6.98 -19.50 34.21
CA ILE A 479 8.25 -20.17 34.51
C ILE A 479 8.85 -19.66 35.83
N ARG A 480 8.82 -18.34 36.06
CA ARG A 480 9.26 -17.74 37.34
C ARG A 480 8.42 -18.22 38.52
N ALA A 481 7.10 -18.27 38.37
CA ALA A 481 6.20 -18.79 39.40
C ALA A 481 6.47 -20.28 39.71
N ARG A 482 6.73 -21.09 38.67
CA ARG A 482 7.12 -22.51 38.82
C ARG A 482 8.46 -22.66 39.53
N LYS A 483 9.47 -21.84 39.19
CA LYS A 483 10.76 -21.79 39.89
C LYS A 483 10.57 -21.47 41.38
N THR A 484 9.75 -20.46 41.70
CA THR A 484 9.47 -20.12 43.11
C THR A 484 8.79 -21.27 43.85
N LEU A 485 7.85 -21.99 43.21
CA LEU A 485 7.17 -23.12 43.84
C LEU A 485 8.13 -24.27 44.16
N LEU A 486 9.04 -24.60 43.23
CA LEU A 486 10.07 -25.63 43.46
C LEU A 486 11.02 -25.23 44.61
N LEU A 487 11.47 -23.97 44.65
CA LEU A 487 12.32 -23.46 45.74
C LEU A 487 11.63 -23.49 47.11
N HIS A 488 10.31 -23.26 47.17
CA HIS A 488 9.52 -23.31 48.41
C HIS A 488 9.24 -24.75 48.89
N GLN A 489 9.18 -25.73 47.99
CA GLN A 489 9.04 -27.15 48.36
C GLN A 489 10.33 -27.70 48.96
N SER A 490 11.49 -27.30 48.43
CA SER A 490 12.81 -27.67 48.98
C SER A 490 13.06 -27.12 50.41
N THR A 491 12.40 -26.01 50.79
CA THR A 491 12.56 -25.39 52.11
C THR A 491 11.64 -25.93 53.20
N ARG A 492 10.61 -26.73 52.86
CA ARG A 492 9.64 -27.28 53.84
C ARG A 492 10.04 -28.60 54.48
N TYR A 493 11.19 -29.19 54.13
CA TYR A 493 11.69 -30.44 54.73
C TYR A 493 12.77 -30.23 55.80
N SER A 494 12.64 -29.17 56.62
CA SER A 494 13.37 -29.07 57.88
C SER A 494 12.38 -29.02 59.04
N HIS A 495 12.40 -30.07 59.87
CA HIS A 495 11.66 -30.26 61.12
C HIS A 495 10.17 -30.63 61.00
N THR A 496 9.85 -31.91 61.19
CA THR A 496 9.33 -32.45 62.47
C THR A 496 8.90 -33.90 62.30
N SER A 497 9.18 -34.71 63.32
CA SER A 497 9.00 -36.15 63.38
C SER A 497 7.65 -36.57 63.99
N THR A 498 7.16 -37.74 63.54
CA THR A 498 6.14 -38.67 64.12
C THR A 498 4.66 -38.49 63.75
N PRO A 499 3.81 -39.55 63.81
CA PRO A 499 4.00 -40.94 63.32
C PRO A 499 2.84 -41.43 62.40
N LYS A 500 3.06 -42.61 61.76
CA LYS A 500 2.21 -43.38 60.82
C LYS A 500 0.70 -43.45 61.11
N PRO A 501 -0.11 -43.62 60.05
CA PRO A 501 -1.24 -44.55 60.04
C PRO A 501 -1.13 -45.64 58.95
N GLU A 502 -1.91 -46.70 59.16
CA GLU A 502 -1.92 -47.99 58.46
C GLU A 502 -2.40 -47.94 57.00
N THR A 503 -1.83 -48.84 56.20
CA THR A 503 -1.95 -48.90 54.74
C THR A 503 -3.31 -49.45 54.29
N ILE A 504 -4.27 -48.58 53.99
CA ILE A 504 -5.38 -48.92 53.08
C ILE A 504 -4.88 -48.61 51.66
N GLN A 505 -4.51 -49.64 50.90
CA GLN A 505 -4.05 -49.46 49.52
C GLN A 505 -5.19 -48.95 48.64
N SER A 506 -4.95 -47.84 47.96
CA SER A 506 -5.96 -47.12 47.17
C SER A 506 -6.30 -47.89 45.89
N LYS A 507 -7.55 -47.83 45.44
CA LYS A 507 -8.03 -48.45 44.18
C LYS A 507 -7.18 -48.07 42.96
N SER A 508 -6.56 -46.89 42.98
CA SER A 508 -5.61 -46.45 41.96
C SER A 508 -4.36 -47.33 41.88
N GLN A 509 -3.85 -47.78 43.02
CA GLN A 509 -2.69 -48.67 43.09
C GLN A 509 -3.02 -50.05 42.53
N MET A 510 -4.24 -50.56 42.75
CA MET A 510 -4.65 -51.81 42.11
C MET A 510 -4.69 -51.69 40.59
N VAL A 511 -5.23 -50.60 40.04
CA VAL A 511 -5.27 -50.39 38.57
C VAL A 511 -3.87 -50.34 37.96
N GLU A 512 -2.93 -49.64 38.61
CA GLU A 512 -1.53 -49.56 38.15
C GLU A 512 -0.82 -50.93 38.18
N GLN A 513 -1.07 -51.75 39.20
CA GLN A 513 -0.51 -53.09 39.27
C GLN A 513 -1.06 -53.98 38.15
N PHE A 514 -2.34 -53.89 37.83
CA PHE A 514 -2.92 -54.60 36.68
C PHE A 514 -2.40 -54.08 35.33
N GLU A 515 -2.11 -52.79 35.21
CA GLU A 515 -1.47 -52.21 34.02
C GLU A 515 -0.08 -52.81 33.79
N SER A 516 0.65 -53.05 34.88
CA SER A 516 2.00 -53.63 34.82
C SER A 516 2.00 -55.06 34.26
N LEU A 517 0.94 -55.86 34.49
CA LEU A 517 0.81 -57.23 33.96
C LEU A 517 0.70 -57.31 32.45
N ILE A 518 0.16 -56.28 31.80
CA ILE A 518 -0.10 -56.29 30.36
C ILE A 518 0.94 -55.51 29.56
N LEU A 519 1.66 -54.58 30.20
CA LEU A 519 2.70 -53.78 29.55
C LEU A 519 4.06 -54.46 29.54
N LYS A 520 4.33 -55.35 30.51
CA LYS A 520 5.57 -56.12 30.62
C LYS A 520 5.29 -57.61 30.38
N ALA A 521 6.33 -58.44 30.30
CA ALA A 521 6.22 -59.90 30.30
C ALA A 521 6.28 -60.34 31.77
N PRO A 522 5.14 -60.41 32.49
CA PRO A 522 5.16 -60.51 33.94
C PRO A 522 5.68 -61.87 34.38
N LYS A 523 6.43 -61.91 35.48
CA LYS A 523 6.85 -63.18 36.07
C LYS A 523 5.66 -63.84 36.78
N LYS A 524 5.69 -65.17 36.93
CA LYS A 524 4.62 -65.91 37.62
C LYS A 524 4.35 -65.39 39.04
N GLU A 525 5.41 -64.96 39.75
CA GLU A 525 5.34 -64.37 41.09
C GLU A 525 4.58 -63.03 41.12
N GLU A 526 4.68 -62.22 40.07
CA GLU A 526 3.99 -60.93 39.95
C GLU A 526 2.49 -61.14 39.68
N ILE A 527 2.15 -62.17 38.91
CA ILE A 527 0.76 -62.59 38.65
C ILE A 527 0.11 -63.08 39.95
N GLU A 528 0.81 -63.91 40.73
CA GLU A 528 0.31 -64.42 42.02
C GLU A 528 0.17 -63.29 43.06
N LYS A 529 1.11 -62.34 43.11
CA LYS A 529 1.03 -61.18 44.01
C LYS A 529 -0.19 -60.30 43.74
N ILE A 530 -0.57 -60.15 42.47
CA ILE A 530 -1.75 -59.37 42.08
C ILE A 530 -3.04 -60.15 42.35
N ARG A 531 -3.02 -61.48 42.22
CA ARG A 531 -4.12 -62.35 42.66
C ARG A 531 -4.37 -62.24 44.16
N ASP A 532 -3.32 -62.35 44.97
CA ASP A 532 -3.41 -62.17 46.41
C ASP A 532 -3.95 -60.78 46.77
N MET A 533 -3.51 -59.74 46.06
CA MET A 533 -4.02 -58.37 46.24
C MET A 533 -5.53 -58.25 45.93
N VAL A 534 -6.03 -58.91 44.88
CA VAL A 534 -7.47 -58.94 44.57
C VAL A 534 -8.25 -59.65 45.68
N ASP A 535 -7.76 -60.81 46.13
CA ASP A 535 -8.44 -61.63 47.14
C ASP A 535 -8.56 -60.90 48.49
N HIS A 536 -7.58 -60.07 48.84
CA HIS A 536 -7.55 -59.28 50.09
C HIS A 536 -8.14 -57.87 49.95
N SER A 537 -8.61 -57.48 48.77
CA SER A 537 -9.21 -56.16 48.53
C SER A 537 -10.66 -56.05 49.07
N SER A 538 -11.17 -54.82 49.19
CA SER A 538 -12.58 -54.57 49.57
C SER A 538 -13.57 -54.62 48.38
N ILE A 539 -13.18 -55.22 47.25
CA ILE A 539 -14.02 -55.37 46.05
C ILE A 539 -15.11 -56.44 46.28
N SER A 540 -16.27 -56.32 45.61
CA SER A 540 -17.35 -57.32 45.72
C SER A 540 -16.87 -58.72 45.29
N PRO A 541 -17.37 -59.81 45.91
CA PRO A 541 -16.93 -61.16 45.56
C PRO A 541 -17.20 -61.54 44.10
N GLU A 542 -18.26 -60.97 43.49
CA GLU A 542 -18.58 -61.13 42.07
C GLU A 542 -17.50 -60.50 41.18
N ASN A 543 -17.11 -59.25 41.45
CA ASN A 543 -16.07 -58.54 40.69
C ASN A 543 -14.67 -59.13 40.96
N LYS A 544 -14.40 -59.67 42.16
CA LYS A 544 -13.16 -60.44 42.43
C LYS A 544 -13.08 -61.69 41.56
N GLY A 545 -14.20 -62.41 41.41
CA GLY A 545 -14.29 -63.58 40.52
C GLY A 545 -14.00 -63.23 39.07
N GLU A 546 -14.49 -62.09 38.58
CA GLU A 546 -14.20 -61.61 37.23
C GLU A 546 -12.76 -61.10 37.05
N LEU A 547 -12.23 -60.38 38.04
CA LEU A 547 -10.83 -59.93 38.04
C LEU A 547 -9.86 -61.13 38.06
N ASN A 548 -10.16 -62.19 38.80
CA ASN A 548 -9.36 -63.41 38.81
C ASN A 548 -9.39 -64.15 37.46
N LYS A 549 -10.53 -64.16 36.75
CA LYS A 549 -10.62 -64.66 35.37
C LYS A 549 -9.80 -63.83 34.39
N LEU A 550 -9.72 -62.50 34.59
CA LEU A 550 -8.84 -61.64 33.79
C LEU A 550 -7.38 -61.96 34.08
N ILE A 551 -6.97 -62.12 35.35
CA ILE A 551 -5.60 -62.53 35.71
C ILE A 551 -5.20 -63.85 35.01
N GLU A 552 -6.12 -64.80 34.87
CA GLU A 552 -5.86 -66.07 34.15
C GLU A 552 -5.58 -65.91 32.65
N GLN A 553 -5.99 -64.80 32.03
CA GLN A 553 -5.68 -64.49 30.63
C GLN A 553 -4.24 -63.99 30.44
N VAL A 554 -3.52 -63.70 31.53
CA VAL A 554 -2.13 -63.23 31.50
C VAL A 554 -1.20 -64.43 31.55
N ALA A 555 -0.46 -64.66 30.46
CA ALA A 555 0.56 -65.71 30.41
C ALA A 555 1.90 -65.19 30.98
N PRO A 556 2.57 -65.96 31.86
CA PRO A 556 3.85 -65.56 32.42
C PRO A 556 4.90 -65.43 31.30
N GLU A 557 5.80 -64.46 31.46
CA GLU A 557 6.93 -64.17 30.56
C GLU A 557 6.54 -63.83 29.11
N LYS A 558 5.24 -63.59 28.85
CA LYS A 558 4.75 -63.23 27.53
C LYS A 558 3.93 -61.95 27.58
N VAL A 559 4.31 -60.97 26.78
CA VAL A 559 3.57 -59.71 26.70
C VAL A 559 2.28 -59.92 25.89
N MET A 560 1.15 -59.52 26.44
CA MET A 560 -0.18 -59.65 25.82
C MET A 560 -0.26 -58.88 24.48
N GLY A 561 -1.11 -59.28 23.52
CA GLY A 561 -1.25 -58.58 22.24
C GLY A 561 -1.91 -57.19 22.38
N SER A 562 -1.49 -56.19 21.59
CA SER A 562 -1.91 -54.78 21.75
C SER A 562 -3.43 -54.54 21.76
N GLN A 563 -4.21 -55.25 20.93
CA GLN A 563 -5.67 -55.15 20.93
C GLN A 563 -6.33 -55.82 22.15
N GLN A 564 -5.71 -56.87 22.70
CA GLN A 564 -6.18 -57.54 23.91
C GLN A 564 -5.86 -56.71 25.16
N ARG A 565 -4.71 -56.03 25.20
CA ARG A 565 -4.33 -55.12 26.30
C ARG A 565 -5.36 -54.02 26.54
N LEU A 566 -5.84 -53.40 25.47
CA LEU A 566 -6.82 -52.32 25.57
C LEU A 566 -8.19 -52.79 26.07
N ARG A 567 -8.60 -54.01 25.72
CA ARG A 567 -9.85 -54.60 26.24
C ARG A 567 -9.70 -54.99 27.71
N PHE A 568 -8.62 -55.71 28.02
CA PHE A 568 -8.25 -56.10 29.37
C PHE A 568 -8.21 -54.90 30.32
N PHE A 569 -7.50 -53.83 29.94
CA PHE A 569 -7.34 -52.65 30.80
C PHE A 569 -8.66 -51.90 31.03
N LYS A 570 -9.54 -51.86 30.02
CA LYS A 570 -10.87 -51.26 30.16
C LYS A 570 -11.76 -52.06 31.10
N GLU A 571 -11.74 -53.38 31.01
CA GLU A 571 -12.53 -54.28 31.86
C GLU A 571 -12.04 -54.25 33.32
N VAL A 572 -10.73 -54.27 33.56
CA VAL A 572 -10.15 -54.11 34.90
C VAL A 572 -10.55 -52.77 35.53
N LYS A 573 -10.42 -51.67 34.78
CA LYS A 573 -10.78 -50.34 35.29
C LYS A 573 -12.27 -50.24 35.61
N HIS A 574 -13.12 -50.90 34.82
CA HIS A 574 -14.57 -50.97 35.07
C HIS A 574 -14.90 -51.74 36.36
N LEU A 575 -14.36 -52.96 36.51
CA LEU A 575 -14.62 -53.84 37.66
C LEU A 575 -14.11 -53.26 38.99
N ILE A 576 -13.00 -52.51 38.97
CA ILE A 576 -12.45 -51.83 40.15
C ILE A 576 -13.24 -50.54 40.50
N SER A 577 -13.94 -49.95 39.53
CA SER A 577 -14.72 -48.71 39.73
C SER A 577 -16.18 -48.94 40.16
N GLU A 578 -16.82 -50.04 39.75
CA GLU A 578 -18.21 -50.39 40.09
C GLU A 578 -18.38 -50.97 41.51
N THR A 579 -17.94 -50.22 42.51
CA THR A 579 -18.30 -50.47 43.91
C THR A 579 -18.88 -49.19 44.50
N SER A 580 -20.18 -48.96 44.27
CA SER A 580 -20.99 -48.08 45.11
C SER A 580 -21.75 -48.95 46.11
N PRO A 581 -21.72 -48.64 47.41
CA PRO A 581 -22.53 -49.37 48.40
C PRO A 581 -24.01 -49.09 48.14
N SER A 582 -24.83 -50.15 48.06
CA SER A 582 -26.29 -49.99 48.07
C SER A 582 -26.69 -49.36 49.40
N SER A 583 -27.39 -48.23 49.34
CA SER A 583 -27.96 -47.54 50.48
C SER A 583 -28.93 -48.44 51.24
N HIS A 584 -28.50 -48.99 52.37
CA HIS A 584 -29.42 -49.38 53.43
C HIS A 584 -29.80 -48.10 54.17
N VAL A 585 -31.07 -47.71 54.00
CA VAL A 585 -31.72 -46.63 54.74
C VAL A 585 -31.66 -46.97 56.22
N ASP A 586 -31.18 -46.05 57.03
CA ASP A 586 -31.63 -45.97 58.43
C ASP A 586 -31.98 -44.54 58.78
N SER A 587 -33.20 -44.41 59.27
CA SER A 587 -33.93 -43.18 59.47
C SER A 587 -33.83 -42.81 60.94
N THR A 588 -33.15 -41.72 61.29
CA THR A 588 -33.49 -41.01 62.53
C THR A 588 -33.08 -39.55 62.47
N VAL A 589 -34.09 -38.77 62.10
CA VAL A 589 -34.27 -37.37 62.49
C VAL A 589 -34.07 -37.21 64.00
N GLN A 590 -33.27 -36.23 64.43
CA GLN A 590 -33.71 -35.34 65.50
C GLN A 590 -33.05 -33.96 65.42
N LYS A 591 -33.94 -32.97 65.45
CA LYS A 591 -33.78 -31.52 65.43
C LYS A 591 -33.06 -30.95 66.67
N LYS A 592 -32.72 -29.65 66.52
CA LYS A 592 -32.70 -28.53 67.49
C LYS A 592 -31.27 -28.03 67.77
N ASP A 593 -30.96 -26.74 67.68
CA ASP A 593 -31.70 -25.51 67.36
C ASP A 593 -30.78 -24.58 66.56
#